data_AF-A0A967LS03-F1
#
_entry.id   AF-A0A967LS03-F1
#
_cell.length_a   1.000
_cell.length_b   1.000
_cell.length_c   1.000
_cell.angle_alpha   90.00
_cell.angle_beta   90.00
_cell.angle_gamma   90.00
#
_symmetry.space_group_name_H-M   'P 1'
#
loop_
_entity.id
_entity.type
_entity.pdbx_description
1 polymer ?
#
loop_
_entity_poly.entity_id
_entity_poly.type
_entity_poly.pdbx_seq_one_letter_code
_entity_poly.pdbx_strand_id
1 'polypeptide(L)' 'MIPILLVRPSEETREIGPESDREIGRVLAALDGSDTSETALRDAFELGITEDASLVLVHALQPPV' A
#
# COMPACT_ATOMS: atom_id res chain seq x y z
N MET A 1 12.01 13.45 -2.13
CA MET A 1 10.72 13.35 -2.82
C MET A 1 9.62 13.48 -1.78
N ILE A 2 8.46 14.04 -2.10
CA ILE A 2 7.31 14.10 -1.17
C ILE A 2 6.31 13.02 -1.61
N PRO A 3 5.93 12.05 -0.77
CA PRO A 3 4.94 11.04 -1.11
C PRO A 3 3.55 11.68 -1.24
N ILE A 4 2.75 11.19 -2.19
CA ILE A 4 1.39 11.65 -2.42
C ILE A 4 0.42 10.50 -2.19
N LEU A 5 -0.53 10.70 -1.27
CA LEU A 5 -1.60 9.74 -1.00
C LEU A 5 -2.81 10.06 -1.88
N LEU A 6 -3.19 9.10 -2.74
CA LEU A 6 -4.41 9.16 -3.53
C LEU A 6 -5.46 8.24 -2.91
N VAL A 7 -6.59 8.79 -2.50
CA VAL A 7 -7.71 8.04 -1.91
C VAL A 7 -8.87 8.05 -2.88
N ARG A 8 -9.39 6.86 -3.19
CA ARG A 8 -10.65 6.72 -3.93
C ARG A 8 -11.81 6.67 -2.91
N PRO A 9 -12.86 7.48 -3.06
CA PRO A 9 -14.07 7.31 -2.24
C PRO A 9 -14.67 5.92 -2.48
N SER A 10 -15.08 5.22 -1.42
CA SER A 10 -15.82 3.97 -1.58
C SER A 10 -17.22 4.26 -2.13
N GLU A 11 -17.68 3.47 -3.11
CA GLU A 11 -19.02 3.60 -3.70
C GLU A 11 -20.15 3.36 -2.68
N GLU A 12 -19.84 2.66 -1.58
CA GLU A 12 -20.74 2.50 -0.45
C GLU A 12 -20.53 3.66 0.55
N THR A 13 -21.55 4.52 0.70
CA THR A 13 -21.69 5.36 1.89
C THR A 13 -21.92 4.43 3.08
N ARG A 14 -20.84 4.06 3.78
CA ARG A 14 -20.97 3.38 5.07
C ARG A 14 -21.38 4.41 6.13
N GLU A 15 -22.42 4.10 6.88
CA GLU A 15 -22.70 4.80 8.14
C GLU A 15 -21.43 4.72 9.01
N ILE A 16 -20.99 5.87 9.52
CA ILE A 16 -19.84 5.95 10.43
C ILE A 16 -20.30 5.38 11.78
N GLY A 17 -20.25 4.06 11.91
CA GLY A 17 -20.38 3.35 13.17
C GLY A 17 -19.02 3.16 13.85
N PRO A 18 -18.97 2.82 15.14
CA PRO A 18 -17.73 2.63 15.89
C PRO A 18 -16.83 1.49 15.36
N GLU A 19 -17.31 0.71 14.39
CA GLU A 19 -16.57 -0.38 13.72
C GLU A 19 -16.02 0.03 12.33
N SER A 20 -16.02 1.32 11.98
CA SER A 20 -15.46 1.79 10.70
C SER A 20 -13.93 1.84 10.65
N ASP A 21 -13.25 1.28 11.66
CA ASP A 21 -11.80 1.06 11.69
C ASP A 21 -11.47 -0.08 10.73
N ARG A 22 -11.50 0.22 9.43
CA ARG A 22 -10.90 -0.66 8.43
C ARG A 22 -9.39 -0.56 8.61
N GLU A 23 -8.85 -1.43 9.45
CA GLU A 23 -7.42 -1.74 9.49
C GLU A 23 -6.96 -2.01 8.05
N ILE A 24 -5.89 -1.34 7.63
CA ILE A 24 -5.22 -1.66 6.37
C ILE A 24 -4.63 -3.05 6.53
N GLY A 25 -5.39 -4.11 6.25
CA GLY A 25 -4.92 -5.48 6.52
C GLY A 25 -3.78 -5.95 5.59
N ARG A 26 -3.55 -5.25 4.47
CA ARG A 26 -2.49 -5.55 3.51
C ARG A 26 -1.93 -4.28 2.88
N VAL A 27 -0.60 -4.18 2.83
CA VAL A 27 0.13 -3.16 2.09
C VAL A 27 0.86 -3.82 0.93
N LEU A 28 0.64 -3.35 -0.30
CA LEU A 28 1.32 -3.86 -1.49
C LEU A 28 2.37 -2.86 -1.97
N ALA A 29 3.62 -3.29 -2.10
CA ALA A 29 4.70 -2.51 -2.69
C ALA A 29 5.09 -3.09 -4.05
N ALA A 30 5.05 -2.24 -5.09
CA ALA A 30 5.55 -2.58 -6.42
C ALA A 30 7.05 -2.28 -6.48
N LEU A 31 7.84 -3.29 -6.84
CA LEU A 31 9.29 -3.24 -6.92
C LEU A 31 9.71 -3.30 -8.38
N ASP A 32 10.48 -2.33 -8.84
CA ASP A 32 11.07 -2.32 -10.20
C ASP A 32 12.61 -2.19 -10.18
N GLY A 33 13.20 -2.10 -8.98
CA GLY A 33 14.65 -1.98 -8.79
C GLY A 33 15.18 -0.55 -8.85
N SER A 34 14.30 0.45 -9.06
CA SER A 34 14.67 1.86 -9.00
C SER A 34 14.82 2.36 -7.56
N ASP A 35 15.60 3.43 -7.37
CA ASP A 35 15.71 4.14 -6.08
C ASP A 35 14.35 4.64 -5.55
N THR A 36 13.41 4.93 -6.47
CA THR A 36 12.05 5.32 -6.12
C THR A 36 11.28 4.15 -5.52
N SER A 37 11.41 2.95 -6.11
CA SER A 37 10.79 1.74 -5.56
C SER A 37 11.41 1.32 -4.21
N GLU A 38 12.71 1.54 -4.01
CA GLU A 38 13.38 1.30 -2.73
C GLU A 38 12.86 2.25 -1.64
N THR A 39 12.66 3.53 -1.97
CA THR A 39 12.05 4.50 -1.05
C THR A 39 10.61 4.10 -0.72
N ALA A 40 9.82 3.70 -1.73
CA ALA A 40 8.44 3.25 -1.53
C ALA A 40 8.34 1.97 -0.70
N LEU A 41 9.32 1.05 -0.81
CA LEU A 41 9.40 -0.15 0.02
C LEU A 41 9.56 0.21 1.51
N ARG A 42 10.41 1.20 1.81
CA ARG A 42 10.56 1.68 3.19
C ARG A 42 9.25 2.23 3.75
N ASP A 43 8.57 3.08 2.99
CA ASP A 43 7.29 3.66 3.41
C ASP A 43 6.21 2.59 3.60
N ALA A 44 6.16 1.59 2.71
CA ALA A 44 5.23 0.47 2.81
C ALA A 44 5.50 -0.42 4.04
N PHE A 45 6.77 -0.61 4.40
CA PHE A 45 7.16 -1.37 5.58
C PHE A 45 6.72 -0.67 6.88
N GLU A 46 6.95 0.64 6.99
CA GLU A 46 6.51 1.43 8.15
C GLU A 46 4.98 1.45 8.29
N LEU A 47 4.26 1.57 7.16
CA LEU A 47 2.80 1.47 7.15
C LEU A 47 2.33 0.09 7.61
N GLY A 48 3.01 -0.98 7.18
CA GLY A 48 2.68 -2.34 7.60
C GLY A 48 2.83 -2.56 9.11
N ILE A 49 3.88 -2.01 9.72
CA ILE A 49 4.06 -2.04 11.18
C ILE A 49 2.95 -1.26 11.89
N THR A 50 2.65 -0.05 11.38
CA THR A 50 1.69 0.86 12.02
C THR A 50 0.27 0.30 12.03
N GLU A 51 -0.10 -0.45 10.99
CA GLU A 51 -1.45 -0.95 10.75
C GLU A 51 -1.61 -2.45 11.05
N ASP A 52 -0.59 -3.10 11.63
CA ASP A 52 -0.51 -4.57 11.77
C ASP A 52 -0.84 -5.32 10.46
N ALA A 53 -0.39 -4.75 9.33
CA ALA A 53 -0.72 -5.23 8.00
C ALA A 53 0.28 -6.27 7.51
N SER A 54 -0.21 -7.23 6.72
CA SER A 54 0.67 -8.07 5.93
C SER A 54 1.30 -7.28 4.77
N LEU A 55 2.62 -7.31 4.65
CA LEU A 55 3.35 -6.70 3.54
C LEU A 55 3.43 -7.67 2.35
N VAL A 56 3.03 -7.20 1.16
CA VAL A 56 3.06 -7.95 -0.09
C VAL A 56 4.00 -7.26 -1.07
N LEU A 57 5.06 -7.96 -1.49
CA LEU A 57 6.05 -7.44 -2.43
C LEU A 57 5.81 -8.02 -3.82
N VAL A 58 5.70 -7.16 -4.82
CA VAL A 58 5.43 -7.58 -6.21
C VAL A 58 6.49 -7.00 -7.15
N HIS A 59 7.17 -7.87 -7.87
CA HIS A 59 8.07 -7.50 -8.96
C HIS A 59 7.52 -8.02 -10.28
N ALA A 60 7.18 -7.11 -11.21
CA ALA A 60 6.64 -7.48 -12.51
C ALA A 60 7.77 -7.70 -13.51
N LEU A 61 7.84 -8.90 -14.07
CA LEU A 61 8.80 -9.25 -15.11
C LEU A 61 8.17 -9.13 -16.50
N GLN A 62 8.93 -8.64 -17.46
CA GLN A 62 8.58 -8.78 -18.88
C GLN A 62 8.75 -10.26 -19.27
N PRO A 63 7.74 -10.91 -19.88
CA PRO A 63 7.90 -12.27 -20.39
C PRO A 63 8.96 -12.29 -21.50
N PRO A 64 9.74 -13.38 -21.64
CA PRO A 64 10.67 -13.52 -22.74
C PRO A 64 9.92 -13.56 -24.08
N VAL A 65 10.46 -12.87 -25.07
CA VAL A 65 9.98 -12.90 -26.48
C VAL A 65 10.40 -14.17 -27.19
#